data_AF-A0A163M7K8-F1
#
_entry.id   AF-A0A163M7K8-F1
#
_cell.length_a   1.000
_cell.length_b   1.000
_cell.length_c   1.000
_cell.angle_alpha   90.00
_cell.angle_beta   90.00
_cell.angle_gamma   90.00
#
_symmetry.space_group_name_H-M   'P 1'
#
loop_
_entity.id
_entity.type
_entity.pdbx_description
1 polymer ?
#
loop_
_entity_poly.entity_id
_entity_poly.type
_entity_poly.pdbx_seq_one_letter_code
_entity_poly.pdbx_strand_id
1 'polypeptide(L)' 'MNVTELIRYIEPTQNNGMKFVRRNMEGSVFMLNLLRFRDIADYTSHPELTPNEPISGAEAFDRYIKHALLFT' A
#
# COMPACT_ATOMS: atom_id res chain seq x y z
N MET A 1 -7.90 -1.98 28.92
CA MET A 1 -7.48 -2.56 27.61
C MET A 1 -8.74 -3.00 26.89
N ASN A 2 -9.00 -2.48 25.69
CA ASN A 2 -9.76 -3.11 24.60
C ASN A 2 -10.11 -2.04 23.56
N VAL A 3 -9.08 -1.64 22.81
CA VAL A 3 -9.28 -1.34 21.41
C VAL A 3 -8.46 -2.42 20.75
N THR A 4 -9.08 -3.30 19.98
CA THR A 4 -8.38 -3.98 18.91
C THR A 4 -7.61 -2.90 18.16
N GLU A 5 -6.33 -2.70 18.47
CA GLU A 5 -5.46 -1.95 17.58
C GLU A 5 -5.73 -2.54 16.22
N LEU A 6 -6.35 -1.77 15.33
CA LEU A 6 -6.66 -2.24 14.00
C LEU A 6 -5.31 -2.64 13.40
N ILE A 7 -5.05 -3.95 13.36
CA ILE A 7 -3.86 -4.49 12.73
C ILE A 7 -4.03 -4.14 11.25
N ARG A 8 -3.17 -3.25 10.75
CA ARG A 8 -3.18 -2.79 9.37
C ARG A 8 -2.04 -3.48 8.65
N TYR A 9 -2.39 -4.34 7.69
CA TYR A 9 -1.42 -4.98 6.81
C TYR A 9 -1.18 -4.08 5.59
N ILE A 10 -0.31 -3.07 5.75
CA ILE A 10 0.04 -2.10 4.68
C ILE A 10 1.34 -2.52 3.98
N GLU A 11 2.33 -2.97 4.74
CA GLU A 11 3.65 -3.34 4.22
C GLU A 11 3.97 -4.82 4.54
N PRO A 12 4.62 -5.55 3.61
CA PRO A 12 5.15 -6.86 3.93
C PRO A 12 6.29 -6.75 4.93
N THR A 13 6.44 -7.73 5.81
CA THR A 13 7.64 -7.82 6.65
C THR A 13 8.86 -8.21 5.81
N GLN A 14 10.05 -7.78 6.24
CA GLN A 14 11.31 -8.16 5.60
C GLN A 14 11.46 -9.67 5.42
N ASN A 15 11.08 -10.46 6.43
CA ASN A 15 11.12 -11.92 6.39
C ASN A 15 10.20 -12.50 5.31
N ASN A 16 8.99 -11.95 5.15
CA ASN A 16 8.05 -12.39 4.13
C ASN A 16 8.53 -12.03 2.72
N GLY A 17 9.11 -10.83 2.54
CA GLY A 17 9.72 -10.42 1.28
C GLY A 17 10.86 -11.36 0.85
N MET A 18 11.77 -11.68 1.78
CA MET A 18 12.86 -12.64 1.54
C MET A 18 12.34 -14.02 1.14
N LYS A 19 11.30 -14.53 1.84
CA LYS A 19 10.65 -15.81 1.48
C LYS A 19 9.99 -15.78 0.11
N PHE A 20 9.37 -14.66 -0.28
CA PHE A 20 8.74 -14.51 -1.59
C PHE A 20 9.77 -14.64 -2.72
N VAL A 21 10.89 -13.91 -2.63
CA VAL A 21 11.96 -13.93 -3.65
C VAL A 21 12.63 -15.31 -3.75
N ARG A 22 12.88 -15.97 -2.61
CA ARG A 22 13.56 -17.28 -2.58
C ARG A 22 12.75 -18.44 -3.15
N ARG A 23 11.45 -18.27 -3.43
CA ARG A 23 10.63 -19.33 -4.04
C ARG A 23 11.03 -19.66 -5.47
N ASN A 24 11.82 -18.80 -6.12
CA ASN A 24 12.30 -18.99 -7.50
C ASN A 24 11.16 -19.42 -8.45
N MET A 25 10.03 -18.70 -8.38
CA MET A 25 8.81 -19.03 -9.13
C MET A 25 9.05 -18.90 -10.63
N GLU A 26 8.67 -19.93 -11.37
CA GLU A 26 8.71 -19.93 -12.84
C GLU A 26 7.33 -19.59 -13.40
N GLY A 27 7.30 -18.91 -14.55
CA GLY A 27 6.06 -18.47 -15.19
C GLY A 27 5.52 -17.13 -14.66
N SER A 28 4.27 -16.81 -15.03
CA SER A 28 3.66 -15.52 -14.70
C SER A 28 3.15 -15.48 -13.26
N VAL A 29 3.42 -14.36 -12.58
CA VAL A 29 2.90 -14.08 -11.25
C VAL A 29 1.73 -13.10 -11.37
N PHE A 30 0.55 -13.51 -10.90
CA PHE A 30 -0.61 -12.64 -10.78
C PHE A 30 -0.70 -12.09 -9.36
N MET A 31 -0.55 -10.77 -9.22
CA MET A 31 -0.65 -10.09 -7.93
C MET A 31 -2.11 -9.70 -7.64
N LEU A 32 -2.78 -10.46 -6.77
CA LEU A 32 -4.13 -10.14 -6.31
C LEU A 32 -4.07 -9.08 -5.20
N ASN A 33 -4.73 -7.94 -5.43
CA ASN A 33 -4.83 -6.87 -4.46
C ASN A 33 -6.24 -6.81 -3.85
N LEU A 34 -6.33 -6.87 -2.52
CA LEU A 34 -7.55 -6.65 -1.76
C LEU A 34 -7.33 -5.44 -0.87
N LEU A 35 -7.93 -4.31 -1.23
CA LEU A 35 -7.67 -3.01 -0.61
C LEU A 35 -8.90 -2.53 0.15
N ARG A 36 -8.69 -2.05 1.37
CA ARG A 36 -9.69 -1.31 2.15
C ARG A 36 -9.22 0.13 2.30
N PHE A 37 -9.85 1.04 1.56
CA PHE A 37 -9.52 2.45 1.62
C PHE A 37 -10.09 3.12 2.88
N ARG A 38 -9.39 4.16 3.35
CA ARG A 38 -9.92 5.10 4.34
C ARG A 38 -10.74 6.17 3.66
N ASP A 39 -11.70 6.73 4.39
CA ASP A 39 -12.48 7.89 3.93
C ASP A 39 -11.59 9.11 3.70
N ILE A 40 -10.56 9.29 4.54
CA ILE A 40 -9.52 10.31 4.41
C ILE A 40 -8.15 9.63 4.45
N ALA A 41 -7.29 9.98 3.50
CA ALA A 41 -5.93 9.47 3.42
C ALA A 41 -5.08 9.92 4.62
N ASP A 42 -4.19 9.04 5.08
CA ASP A 42 -3.33 9.26 6.23
C ASP A 42 -1.89 9.44 5.75
N TYR A 43 -1.40 10.68 5.79
CA TYR A 43 -0.05 11.09 5.37
C TYR A 43 0.90 11.29 6.56
N THR A 44 0.53 10.88 7.77
CA THR A 44 1.34 11.14 8.98
C THR A 44 2.78 10.61 8.91
N SER A 45 3.01 9.53 8.17
CA SER A 45 4.35 8.96 7.95
C SER A 45 5.16 9.64 6.84
N HIS A 46 4.52 10.42 5.96
CA HIS A 46 5.13 11.09 4.80
C HIS A 46 4.52 12.50 4.63
N PRO A 47 4.73 13.40 5.61
CA PRO A 47 4.07 14.71 5.63
C PRO A 47 4.39 15.57 4.40
N GLU A 48 5.56 15.38 3.78
CA GLU A 48 6.00 16.05 2.57
C GLU A 48 5.16 15.75 1.32
N LEU A 49 4.38 14.66 1.35
CA LEU A 49 3.46 14.27 0.26
C LEU A 49 2.02 14.71 0.51
N THR A 50 1.75 15.42 1.61
CA THR A 50 0.39 15.81 2.00
C THR A 50 -0.18 16.82 1.00
N PRO A 51 -1.36 16.56 0.41
CA PRO A 51 -2.04 17.53 -0.44
C PRO A 51 -2.58 18.73 0.34
N ASN A 52 -2.78 19.87 -0.35
CA ASN A 52 -3.30 21.10 0.26
C ASN A 52 -4.70 20.91 0.89
N GLU A 53 -5.53 20.06 0.29
CA GLU A 53 -6.86 19.71 0.78
C GLU A 53 -6.91 18.21 1.11
N PRO A 54 -7.64 17.78 2.15
CA PRO A 54 -7.81 16.37 2.47
C PRO A 54 -8.43 15.59 1.30
N ILE A 55 -7.83 14.45 0.97
CA ILE A 55 -8.33 13.56 -0.10
C ILE A 55 -8.69 12.18 0.45
N SER A 56 -9.51 11.45 -0.30
CA SER A 56 -9.86 10.07 0.06
C SER A 56 -8.69 9.11 -0.08
N GLY A 57 -8.74 7.98 0.63
CA GLY A 57 -7.73 6.92 0.48
C GLY A 57 -7.69 6.33 -0.93
N ALA A 58 -8.83 6.29 -1.63
CA ALA A 58 -8.89 5.85 -3.02
C ALA A 58 -8.19 6.84 -3.96
N GLU A 59 -8.37 8.14 -3.74
CA GLU A 59 -7.69 9.17 -4.55
C GLU A 59 -6.19 9.20 -4.30
N ALA A 60 -5.75 9.03 -3.04
CA ALA A 60 -4.33 8.86 -2.72
C ALA A 60 -3.73 7.64 -3.44
N PHE A 61 -4.47 6.51 -3.49
CA PHE A 61 -4.01 5.32 -4.19
C PHE A 61 -3.96 5.51 -5.71
N ASP A 62 -4.92 6.21 -6.31
CA ASP A 62 -4.87 6.56 -7.74
C ASP A 62 -3.62 7.40 -8.09
N ARG A 63 -3.26 8.37 -7.25
CA ARG A 63 -2.00 9.12 -7.38
C ARG A 63 -0.78 8.21 -7.29
N TYR A 64 -0.76 7.28 -6.33
CA TYR A 64 0.30 6.28 -6.23
C TYR A 64 0.42 5.45 -7.51
N ILE A 65 -0.68 4.94 -8.07
CA ILE A 65 -0.66 4.15 -9.30
C ILE A 65 -0.10 4.97 -10.47
N LYS A 66 -0.50 6.25 -10.61
CA LYS A 66 0.05 7.15 -11.63
C LYS A 66 1.56 7.35 -11.52
N HIS A 67 2.12 7.30 -10.31
CA HIS A 67 3.58 7.38 -10.09
C HIS A 67 4.30 6.03 -10.24
N ALA A 68 3.64 4.93 -9.88
CA ALA A 68 4.22 3.59 -9.87
C ALA A 68 4.18 2.90 -11.24
N LEU A 69 3.26 3.30 -12.12
CA LEU A 69 3.27 2.88 -13.50
C LEU A 69 4.45 3.56 -14.21
N LEU A 70 5.47 2.76 -14.54
CA LEU A 70 6.50 3.17 -15.49
C LEU A 70 5.83 3.51 -16.82
N PHE A 71 6.16 4.67 -17.40
CA PHE A 71 5.61 5.18 -18.65
C PHE A 71 5.45 4.06 -19.69
N THR A 72 4.23 3.84 -20.15
CA THR A 72 3.95 3.17 -21.43
C THR A 72 3.82 4.21 -22.52
#